data_AF-W1YU04-F1
#
_entry.id   AF-W1YU04-F1
#
_cell.length_a   1.000
_cell.length_b   1.000
_cell.length_c   1.000
_cell.angle_alpha   90.00
_cell.angle_beta   90.00
_cell.angle_gamma   90.00
#
_symmetry.space_group_name_H-M   'P 1'
#
loop_
_entity.id
_entity.type
_entity.pdbx_description
1 polymer ?
#
loop_
_entity_poly.entity_id
_entity_poly.type
_entity_poly.pdbx_seq_one_letter_code
_entity_poly.pdbx_strand_id
1 'polypeptide(L)'
;NVGETPDPKKSIGNVGDLPEGTKFEFKTPVDTTTPGDKSTTVVVTYPDGSKDEVPVTVKVVDPRTDADKNTPTPKEQTVNVGETPDPKKSIGNVGDLPEGTKFE
;
A
#
# COMPACT_ATOMS: atom_id res chain seq x y z
N ASN A 1 -1.21 4.63 -5.17
CA ASN A 1 -0.80 4.63 -3.73
C ASN A 1 -2.00 4.47 -2.83
N VAL A 2 -1.78 4.24 -1.53
CA VAL A 2 -2.86 4.24 -0.52
C VAL A 2 -3.64 5.55 -0.58
N GLY A 3 -4.97 5.45 -0.61
CA GLY A 3 -5.89 6.58 -0.66
C GLY A 3 -6.11 7.20 -2.05
N GLU A 4 -5.37 6.79 -3.08
CA GLU A 4 -5.57 7.29 -4.44
C GLU A 4 -6.69 6.52 -5.15
N THR A 5 -7.43 7.20 -6.03
CA THR A 5 -8.38 6.54 -6.93
C THR A 5 -7.64 6.04 -8.18
N PRO A 6 -7.63 4.73 -8.46
CA PRO A 6 -6.96 4.19 -9.63
C PRO A 6 -7.72 4.55 -10.92
N ASP A 7 -6.98 4.67 -12.02
CA ASP A 7 -7.54 4.86 -13.36
C ASP A 7 -7.69 3.49 -14.06
N PRO A 8 -8.91 3.05 -14.40
CA PRO A 8 -9.14 1.75 -15.06
C PRO A 8 -8.45 1.64 -16.41
N LYS A 9 -8.26 2.75 -17.13
CA LYS A 9 -7.58 2.76 -18.43
C LYS A 9 -6.11 2.34 -18.32
N LYS A 10 -5.46 2.68 -17.20
CA LYS A 10 -4.06 2.29 -16.94
C LYS A 10 -3.88 0.80 -16.64
N SER A 11 -4.98 0.08 -16.37
CA SER A 11 -4.96 -1.36 -16.13
C SER A 11 -5.06 -2.19 -17.41
N ILE A 12 -5.27 -1.56 -18.57
CA ILE A 12 -5.40 -2.22 -19.88
C ILE A 12 -4.16 -1.91 -20.72
N GLY A 13 -3.47 -2.95 -21.19
CA GLY A 13 -2.19 -2.77 -21.90
C GLY A 13 -2.33 -2.35 -23.37
N ASN A 14 -3.45 -2.70 -24.02
CA ASN A 14 -3.68 -2.54 -25.46
C ASN A 14 -4.66 -1.40 -25.79
N VAL A 15 -4.73 -0.37 -24.94
CA VAL A 15 -5.66 0.76 -25.11
C VAL A 15 -5.52 1.45 -26.48
N GLY A 16 -4.31 1.50 -27.04
CA GLY A 16 -4.04 2.09 -28.35
C GLY A 16 -4.61 1.29 -29.53
N ASP A 17 -4.92 0.01 -29.33
CA ASP A 17 -5.48 -0.87 -30.37
C ASP A 17 -7.02 -0.84 -30.38
N LEU A 18 -7.63 -0.20 -29.38
CA LEU A 18 -9.09 -0.13 -29.24
C LEU A 18 -9.67 1.06 -30.02
N PRO A 19 -10.91 0.94 -30.54
CA PRO A 19 -11.53 2.01 -31.31
C PRO A 19 -11.71 3.30 -30.47
N GLU A 20 -11.60 4.45 -31.13
CA GLU A 20 -11.85 5.75 -30.48
C GLU A 20 -13.25 5.82 -29.87
N GLY A 21 -13.35 6.39 -28.66
CA GLY A 21 -14.60 6.44 -27.89
C GLY A 21 -14.82 5.25 -26.97
N THR A 22 -13.91 4.26 -26.95
CA THR A 22 -13.92 3.17 -25.95
C THR A 22 -13.78 3.74 -24.53
N LYS A 23 -14.65 3.32 -23.63
CA LYS A 23 -14.70 3.72 -22.22
C LYS A 23 -14.24 2.59 -21.30
N PHE A 24 -13.64 2.95 -20.18
CA PHE A 24 -13.10 2.02 -19.19
C PHE A 24 -13.62 2.40 -17.82
N GLU A 25 -14.22 1.44 -17.12
CA GLU A 25 -14.76 1.64 -15.77
C GLU A 25 -14.42 0.43 -14.92
N PHE A 26 -14.13 0.62 -13.63
CA PHE A 26 -14.08 -0.52 -12.72
C PHE A 26 -15.51 -0.98 -12.42
N LYS A 27 -15.75 -2.29 -12.46
CA LYS A 27 -17.06 -2.89 -12.16
C LYS A 27 -17.51 -2.58 -10.72
N THR A 28 -16.54 -2.48 -9.81
CA THR A 28 -16.73 -2.04 -8.42
C THR A 28 -15.60 -1.07 -8.03
N PRO A 29 -15.85 -0.10 -7.13
CA PRO A 29 -14.79 0.76 -6.60
C PRO A 29 -13.66 -0.07 -6.00
N VAL A 30 -12.42 0.26 -6.34
CA VAL A 30 -11.24 -0.42 -5.80
C VAL A 30 -10.92 0.17 -4.43
N ASP A 31 -10.88 -0.67 -3.39
CA ASP A 31 -10.41 -0.26 -2.08
C ASP A 31 -8.90 -0.01 -2.10
N THR A 32 -8.53 1.27 -2.02
CA THR A 32 -7.14 1.71 -1.91
C THR A 32 -6.78 2.21 -0.51
N THR A 33 -7.63 2.00 0.50
CA THR A 33 -7.34 2.44 1.87
C THR A 33 -6.29 1.59 2.58
N THR A 34 -6.03 0.39 2.06
CA THR A 34 -5.05 -0.55 2.59
C THR A 34 -4.05 -0.96 1.50
N PRO A 35 -2.75 -1.06 1.83
CA PRO A 35 -1.76 -1.56 0.89
C PRO A 35 -1.97 -3.05 0.60
N GLY A 36 -1.52 -3.48 -0.58
CA GLY A 36 -1.63 -4.85 -1.06
C GLY A 36 -2.19 -4.94 -2.48
N ASP A 37 -2.25 -6.16 -2.99
CA ASP A 37 -2.82 -6.45 -4.30
C ASP A 37 -4.34 -6.56 -4.20
N LYS A 38 -5.05 -5.82 -5.07
CA LYS A 38 -6.50 -5.77 -5.12
C LYS A 38 -6.97 -6.29 -6.48
N SER A 39 -7.60 -7.46 -6.48
CA SER A 39 -8.22 -8.02 -7.69
C SER A 39 -9.54 -7.31 -7.98
N THR A 40 -9.73 -6.88 -9.22
CA THR A 40 -10.94 -6.20 -9.69
C THR A 40 -11.18 -6.52 -11.17
N THR A 41 -12.26 -5.99 -11.73
CA THR A 41 -12.63 -6.15 -13.13
C THR A 41 -12.80 -4.78 -13.77
N VAL A 42 -12.15 -4.57 -14.91
CA VAL A 42 -12.41 -3.42 -15.76
C VAL A 42 -13.47 -3.81 -16.79
N VAL A 43 -14.54 -3.02 -16.85
CA VAL A 43 -15.55 -3.07 -17.91
C VAL A 43 -15.10 -2.13 -19.02
N VAL A 44 -14.87 -2.69 -20.20
CA VAL A 44 -14.55 -1.96 -21.43
C VAL A 44 -15.84 -1.82 -22.21
N THR A 45 -16.27 -0.59 -22.50
CA THR A 45 -17.47 -0.32 -23.32
C THR A 45 -17.05 0.30 -24.63
N TYR A 46 -17.32 -0.40 -25.73
CA TYR A 46 -16.97 0.03 -27.08
C TYR A 46 -18.00 1.04 -27.64
N PRO A 47 -17.65 1.79 -28.70
CA PRO A 47 -18.55 2.77 -29.31
C PRO A 47 -19.85 2.19 -29.85
N ASP A 48 -19.85 0.92 -30.27
CA ASP A 48 -21.03 0.18 -30.73
C ASP A 48 -21.94 -0.28 -29.58
N GLY A 49 -21.53 -0.01 -28.33
CA GLY A 49 -22.24 -0.40 -27.11
C GLY A 49 -21.94 -1.81 -26.61
N SER A 50 -21.15 -2.60 -27.34
CA SER A 50 -20.67 -3.90 -26.86
C SER A 50 -19.72 -3.73 -25.67
N LYS A 51 -19.55 -4.78 -24.87
CA LYS A 51 -18.77 -4.73 -23.63
C LYS A 51 -17.91 -5.96 -23.44
N ASP A 52 -16.70 -5.74 -22.90
CA ASP A 52 -15.83 -6.78 -22.38
C ASP A 52 -15.55 -6.57 -20.88
N GLU A 53 -15.32 -7.66 -20.17
CA GLU A 53 -14.92 -7.66 -18.77
C GLU A 53 -13.51 -8.26 -18.63
N VAL A 54 -12.56 -7.44 -18.18
CA VAL A 54 -11.15 -7.83 -18.06
C VAL A 54 -10.77 -7.90 -16.58
N PRO A 55 -10.45 -9.08 -16.02
CA PRO A 55 -9.94 -9.19 -14.66
C PRO A 55 -8.52 -8.62 -14.60
N VAL A 56 -8.26 -7.77 -13.60
CA VAL A 56 -6.97 -7.10 -13.38
C VAL A 56 -6.61 -7.10 -11.90
N THR A 57 -5.33 -6.87 -11.63
CA THR A 57 -4.80 -6.69 -10.27
C THR A 57 -4.23 -5.28 -10.13
N VAL A 58 -4.74 -4.52 -9.16
CA VAL A 58 -4.24 -3.19 -8.82
C VAL A 58 -3.35 -3.31 -7.58
N LYS A 59 -2.08 -2.95 -7.70
CA LYS A 59 -1.14 -2.94 -6.56
C LYS A 59 -1.22 -1.61 -5.82
N VAL A 60 -1.71 -1.64 -4.59
CA VAL A 60 -1.77 -0.48 -3.70
C VAL A 60 -0.53 -0.48 -2.81
N VAL A 61 0.26 0.58 -2.88
CA VAL A 61 1.47 0.75 -2.06
C VAL A 61 1.29 1.86 -1.05
N ASP A 62 1.71 1.62 0.20
CA ASP A 62 1.89 2.68 1.19
C ASP A 62 3.31 3.24 1.00
N PRO A 63 3.47 4.50 0.57
CA PRO A 63 4.80 5.07 0.30
C PRO A 63 5.60 5.35 1.58
N ARG A 64 4.98 5.31 2.77
CA ARG A 64 5.64 5.59 4.04
C ARG A 64 6.56 4.43 4.44
N THR A 65 7.74 4.78 4.95
CA THR A 65 8.68 3.83 5.54
C THR A 65 8.21 3.38 6.93
N ASP A 66 8.83 2.34 7.49
CA ASP A 66 8.54 1.94 8.87
C ASP A 66 8.91 3.04 9.88
N ALA A 67 9.94 3.85 9.58
CA ALA A 67 10.28 5.01 10.40
C ALA A 67 9.21 6.11 10.36
N ASP A 68 8.55 6.31 9.21
CA ASP A 68 7.44 7.27 9.09
C ASP A 68 6.17 6.78 9.80
N LYS A 69 6.01 5.45 9.93
CA LYS A 69 4.84 4.81 10.53
C LYS A 69 4.96 4.63 12.05
N ASN A 70 6.18 4.64 12.58
CA ASN A 70 6.45 4.29 13.97
C ASN A 70 7.30 5.37 14.65
N THR A 71 6.98 5.68 15.89
CA THR A 71 7.78 6.58 16.72
C THR A 71 8.21 5.83 17.97
N PRO A 72 9.51 5.49 18.13
CA PRO A 72 10.00 4.90 19.37
C PRO A 72 9.81 5.89 20.53
N THR A 73 9.28 5.41 21.65
CA THR A 73 9.14 6.21 22.85
C THR A 73 10.37 6.01 23.73
N PRO A 74 11.05 7.08 24.17
CA PRO A 74 12.17 6.94 25.07
C PRO A 74 11.71 6.46 26.45
N LYS A 75 12.56 5.68 27.11
CA LYS A 75 12.38 5.22 28.47
C LYS A 75 13.70 5.34 29.20
N GLU A 76 13.68 5.92 30.40
CA GLU A 76 14.87 5.99 31.23
C GLU A 76 15.31 4.58 31.65
N GLN A 77 16.61 4.37 31.61
CA GLN A 77 17.25 3.17 32.14
C GLN A 77 18.29 3.58 33.17
N THR A 78 18.24 2.94 34.33
CA THR A 78 19.27 3.04 35.37
C THR A 78 20.06 1.75 35.39
N VAL A 79 21.39 1.86 35.35
CA VAL A 79 22.32 0.74 35.49
C VAL A 79 23.35 1.04 36.58
N ASN A 80 23.99 0.01 37.12
CA ASN A 80 25.06 0.21 38.09
C ASN A 80 26.34 0.69 37.42
N VAL A 81 27.25 1.29 38.20
CA VAL A 81 28.58 1.70 37.69
C VAL A 81 29.34 0.47 37.18
N GLY A 82 29.82 0.56 35.93
CA GLY A 82 30.53 -0.53 35.24
C GLY A 82 29.64 -1.51 34.47
N GLU A 83 28.32 -1.38 34.56
CA GLU A 83 27.37 -2.16 33.76
C GLU A 83 27.19 -1.53 32.36
N THR A 84 26.99 -2.37 31.34
CA THR A 84 26.67 -1.91 29.98
C THR A 84 25.14 -1.77 29.82
N PRO A 85 24.62 -0.56 29.53
CA PRO A 85 23.23 -0.32 29.17
C PRO A 85 22.70 -1.24 28.05
N ASP A 86 21.46 -1.71 28.16
CA ASP A 86 20.75 -2.38 27.05
C ASP A 86 19.93 -1.33 26.26
N PRO A 87 20.23 -1.06 24.97
CA PRO A 87 19.49 -0.10 24.15
C PRO A 87 17.99 -0.41 24.09
N LYS A 88 17.62 -1.70 24.03
CA LYS A 88 16.23 -2.14 23.94
C LYS A 88 15.43 -1.75 25.18
N LYS A 89 16.06 -1.73 26.36
CA LYS A 89 15.42 -1.30 27.62
C LYS A 89 15.19 0.21 27.70
N SER A 90 15.86 0.99 26.85
CA SER A 90 15.70 2.44 26.76
C SER A 90 14.53 2.86 25.83
N ILE A 91 13.80 1.89 25.29
CA ILE A 91 12.61 2.11 24.46
C ILE A 91 11.36 1.61 25.21
N GLY A 92 10.36 2.47 25.35
CA GLY A 92 9.14 2.22 26.12
C GLY A 92 8.10 1.37 25.39
N ASN A 93 8.09 1.40 24.05
CA ASN A 93 7.08 0.78 23.19
C ASN A 93 7.66 -0.29 22.25
N VAL A 94 8.64 -1.07 22.71
CA VAL A 94 9.30 -2.11 21.89
C VAL A 94 8.29 -3.09 21.24
N GLY A 95 7.19 -3.41 21.94
CA GLY A 95 6.15 -4.31 21.41
C GLY A 95 5.29 -3.73 20.30
N ASP A 96 5.31 -2.41 20.12
CA ASP A 96 4.54 -1.71 19.09
C ASP A 96 5.35 -1.51 17.79
N LEU A 97 6.68 -1.72 17.86
CA LEU A 97 7.56 -1.57 16.70
C LEU A 97 7.52 -2.82 15.81
N PRO A 98 7.77 -2.69 14.49
CA PRO A 98 7.74 -3.82 13.57
C PRO A 98 8.68 -4.96 13.98
N GLU A 99 8.29 -6.20 13.69
CA GLU A 99 9.16 -7.36 13.90
C GLU A 99 10.49 -7.20 13.14
N GLY A 100 11.58 -7.61 13.79
CA GLY A 100 12.93 -7.45 13.23
C GLY A 100 13.57 -6.08 13.47
N THR A 101 12.87 -5.13 14.12
CA THR A 101 13.47 -3.87 14.58
C THR A 101 14.69 -4.17 15.47
N LYS A 102 15.83 -3.57 15.11
CA LYS A 102 17.09 -3.68 15.87
C LYS A 102 17.28 -2.45 16.75
N PHE A 103 17.89 -2.67 17.91
CA PHE A 103 18.20 -1.66 18.91
C PHE A 103 19.70 -1.74 19.17
N GLU A 104 20.39 -0.64 18.95
CA GLU A 104 21.86 -0.52 19.08
C GLU A 104 22.20 0.80 19.76
#